data_AF-A0A529HRF7-F1
#
_entry.id   AF-A0A529HRF7-F1
#
_cell.length_a   1.000
_cell.length_b   1.000
_cell.length_c   1.000
_cell.angle_alpha   90.00
_cell.angle_beta   90.00
_cell.angle_gamma   90.00
#
_symmetry.space_group_name_H-M   'P 1'
#
loop_
_entity.id
_entity.type
_entity.pdbx_description
1 polymer ?
#
loop_
_entity_poly.entity_id
_entity_poly.type
_entity_poly.pdbx_seq_one_letter_code
_entity_poly.pdbx_strand_id
1 'polypeptide(L)'
;LWLSRLENQPFLAPLWLSHQHRDAYWKRGSICEDFSAVHAAVLSVGGWHDGYRNTISHLVTNIEAPVKGIVGPWIHKYPHYAGPRPAIGFLQEALRWWDRWLKGAETGVDTDPAYRAYVMDSVRPARWHPERPGRWVAEQEWPSSSIRAEAIELIPEGAKPAIVATPQNCGLAGGEYFPFTFGPELPGDQRPDDALSVCFDQPVLDQAIDILGAPELLVRVASDRPQANIAVRLCDVHPDGASELISYGVLNLTHRGSHEFPEALVPGETVSARVVLDQ
;
A
#
# COMPACT_ATOMS: atom_id res chain seq x y z
N LEU A 1 -18.96 32.64 -4.84
CA LEU A 1 -17.86 31.67 -5.02
C LEU A 1 -18.36 30.22 -5.08
N TRP A 2 -19.13 29.72 -4.10
CA TRP A 2 -19.63 28.33 -4.11
C TRP A 2 -20.55 27.99 -5.30
N LEU A 3 -21.58 28.80 -5.59
CA LEU A 3 -22.46 28.57 -6.74
C LEU A 3 -21.69 28.53 -8.07
N SER A 4 -20.79 29.50 -8.28
CA SER A 4 -19.92 29.51 -9.46
C SER A 4 -19.06 28.24 -9.57
N ARG A 5 -18.52 27.70 -8.46
CA ARG A 5 -17.81 26.42 -8.49
C ARG A 5 -18.73 25.26 -8.85
N LEU A 6 -19.95 25.24 -8.34
CA LEU A 6 -20.93 24.20 -8.64
C LEU A 6 -21.34 24.23 -10.12
N GLU A 7 -21.62 25.42 -10.66
CA GLU A 7 -21.98 25.64 -12.07
C GLU A 7 -20.84 25.31 -13.03
N ASN A 8 -19.58 25.44 -12.58
CA ASN A 8 -18.40 25.19 -13.39
C ASN A 8 -17.66 23.89 -13.02
N GLN A 9 -18.24 23.03 -12.18
CA GLN A 9 -17.60 21.78 -11.80
C GLN A 9 -17.64 20.81 -12.99
N PRO A 10 -16.50 20.46 -13.60
CA PRO A 10 -16.50 19.50 -14.69
C PRO A 10 -16.90 18.12 -14.17
N PHE A 11 -17.61 17.35 -14.98
CA PHE A 11 -17.78 15.92 -14.73
C PHE A 11 -16.48 15.21 -15.09
N LEU A 12 -15.67 14.89 -14.08
CA LEU A 12 -14.30 14.41 -14.27
C LEU A 12 -14.18 12.94 -14.68
N ALA A 13 -15.21 12.11 -14.44
CA ALA A 13 -15.11 10.68 -14.69
C ALA A 13 -14.80 10.32 -16.15
N PRO A 14 -15.45 10.89 -17.19
CA PRO A 14 -15.10 10.61 -18.59
C PRO A 14 -13.68 11.06 -18.94
N LEU A 15 -13.24 12.19 -18.37
CA LEU A 15 -11.88 12.69 -18.56
C LEU A 15 -10.86 11.70 -17.99
N TRP A 16 -11.02 11.27 -16.73
CA TRP A 16 -10.12 10.30 -16.10
C TRP A 16 -10.13 8.95 -16.82
N LEU A 17 -11.31 8.45 -17.22
CA LEU A 17 -11.42 7.21 -17.98
C LEU A 17 -10.77 7.30 -19.36
N SER A 18 -10.65 8.49 -19.96
CA SER A 18 -9.92 8.67 -21.23
C SER A 18 -8.40 8.61 -21.08
N HIS A 19 -7.86 8.86 -19.87
CA HIS A 19 -6.43 8.85 -19.56
C HIS A 19 -6.01 7.52 -18.91
N GLN A 20 -6.09 6.41 -19.66
CA GLN A 20 -5.78 5.07 -19.16
C GLN A 20 -4.28 4.79 -18.96
N HIS A 21 -3.40 5.63 -19.49
CA HIS A 21 -1.94 5.49 -19.38
C HIS A 21 -1.38 6.59 -18.46
N ARG A 22 -0.14 6.43 -17.99
CA ARG A 22 0.60 7.49 -17.28
C ARG A 22 1.08 8.58 -18.23
N ASP A 23 0.14 9.32 -18.82
CA ASP A 23 0.41 10.39 -19.76
C ASP A 23 0.61 11.76 -19.07
N ALA A 24 0.74 12.81 -19.87
CA ALA A 24 0.96 14.17 -19.40
C ALA A 24 -0.14 14.67 -18.43
N TYR A 25 -1.37 14.15 -18.51
CA TYR A 25 -2.45 14.53 -17.61
C TYR A 25 -2.16 14.14 -16.16
N TRP A 26 -1.61 12.95 -15.93
CA TRP A 26 -1.28 12.45 -14.60
C TRP A 26 0.10 12.91 -14.12
N LYS A 27 1.09 12.98 -15.03
CA LYS A 27 2.45 13.42 -14.70
C LYS A 27 2.47 14.82 -14.09
N ARG A 28 1.71 15.77 -14.64
CA ARG A 28 1.71 17.18 -14.20
C ARG A 28 1.42 17.40 -12.70
N GLY A 29 0.71 16.47 -12.04
CA GLY A 29 0.32 16.57 -10.64
C GLY A 29 1.00 15.54 -9.74
N SER A 30 1.93 14.75 -10.28
CA SER A 30 2.57 13.65 -9.55
C SER A 30 3.90 14.12 -8.96
N ILE A 31 4.06 14.00 -7.64
CA ILE A 31 5.31 14.40 -6.96
C ILE A 31 6.51 13.55 -7.37
N CYS A 32 6.27 12.30 -7.80
CA CYS A 32 7.33 11.40 -8.23
C CYS A 32 7.98 11.77 -9.58
N GLU A 33 7.51 12.82 -10.25
CA GLU A 33 8.23 13.38 -11.39
C GLU A 33 9.47 14.16 -10.96
N ASP A 34 9.45 14.81 -9.79
CA ASP A 34 10.58 15.56 -9.25
C ASP A 34 10.43 15.79 -7.73
N PHE A 35 11.02 14.90 -6.93
CA PHE A 35 11.07 15.08 -5.48
C PHE A 35 12.04 16.18 -5.05
N SER A 36 13.05 16.52 -5.87
CA SER A 36 14.08 17.51 -5.54
C SER A 36 13.54 18.95 -5.51
N ALA A 37 12.41 19.19 -6.20
CA ALA A 37 11.68 20.45 -6.14
C ALA A 37 11.08 20.75 -4.75
N VAL A 38 11.03 19.78 -3.84
CA VAL A 38 10.55 19.99 -2.47
C VAL A 38 11.70 20.50 -1.59
N HIS A 39 11.68 21.80 -1.31
CA HIS A 39 12.63 22.42 -0.37
C HIS A 39 12.05 22.61 1.05
N ALA A 40 10.73 22.46 1.21
CA ALA A 40 10.06 22.62 2.48
C ALA A 40 10.25 21.39 3.37
N ALA A 41 10.27 21.59 4.69
CA ALA A 41 10.28 20.48 5.64
C ALA A 41 8.92 19.74 5.62
N VAL A 42 8.95 18.42 5.42
CA VAL A 42 7.76 17.55 5.30
C VAL A 42 7.61 16.60 6.49
N LEU A 43 6.49 16.69 7.21
CA LEU A 43 6.03 15.63 8.08
C LEU A 43 4.85 14.93 7.40
N SER A 44 5.05 13.69 6.98
CA SER A 44 4.01 12.88 6.32
C SER A 44 3.44 11.87 7.32
N VAL A 45 2.10 11.85 7.43
CA VAL A 45 1.39 11.01 8.40
C VAL A 45 0.23 10.30 7.72
N GLY A 46 0.11 8.98 7.90
CA GLY A 46 -0.96 8.19 7.31
C GLY A 46 -1.23 6.91 8.09
N GLY A 47 -2.03 6.01 7.52
CA GLY A 47 -2.37 4.74 8.15
C GLY A 47 -2.39 3.54 7.21
N TRP A 48 -2.20 2.34 7.76
CA TRP A 48 -2.16 1.09 7.00
C TRP A 48 -3.50 0.71 6.37
N HIS A 49 -4.61 1.20 6.91
CA HIS A 49 -5.93 0.98 6.30
C HIS A 49 -6.35 2.15 5.39
N ASP A 50 -5.44 3.07 5.05
CA ASP A 50 -5.70 4.19 4.15
C ASP A 50 -5.37 3.83 2.69
N GLY A 51 -6.14 4.32 1.72
CA GLY A 51 -5.85 4.13 0.29
C GLY A 51 -4.58 4.87 -0.20
N TYR A 52 -3.97 5.74 0.62
CA TYR A 52 -2.72 6.45 0.32
C TYR A 52 -1.50 5.90 1.08
N ARG A 53 -1.59 4.72 1.71
CA ARG A 53 -0.57 4.16 2.61
C ARG A 53 0.87 4.14 2.07
N ASN A 54 1.04 3.93 0.76
CA ASN A 54 2.36 3.92 0.11
C ASN A 54 3.06 5.29 0.13
N THR A 55 2.32 6.39 0.17
CA THR A 55 2.85 7.74 -0.05
C THR A 55 3.93 8.11 0.97
N ILE A 56 3.76 7.72 2.23
CA ILE A 56 4.59 8.18 3.33
C ILE A 56 6.03 7.71 3.15
N SER A 57 6.25 6.42 2.89
CA SER A 57 7.58 5.89 2.66
C SER A 57 8.18 6.40 1.36
N HIS A 58 7.39 6.56 0.27
CA HIS A 58 7.90 7.18 -0.96
C HIS A 58 8.42 8.60 -0.72
N LEU A 59 7.72 9.42 0.06
CA LEU A 59 8.18 10.77 0.40
C LEU A 59 9.46 10.73 1.24
N VAL A 60 9.50 9.91 2.29
CA VAL A 60 10.67 9.82 3.18
C VAL A 60 11.89 9.26 2.44
N THR A 61 11.72 8.31 1.53
CA THR A 61 12.80 7.73 0.73
C THR A 61 13.39 8.72 -0.27
N ASN A 62 12.57 9.62 -0.86
CA ASN A 62 12.98 10.37 -2.05
C ASN A 62 13.13 11.89 -1.84
N ILE A 63 12.58 12.47 -0.78
CA ILE A 63 12.75 13.91 -0.50
C ILE A 63 14.09 14.16 0.21
N GLU A 64 14.87 15.11 -0.30
CA GLU A 64 16.16 15.50 0.28
C GLU A 64 16.03 16.57 1.39
N ALA A 65 14.98 17.41 1.33
CA ALA A 65 14.66 18.34 2.41
C ALA A 65 14.29 17.58 3.71
N PRO A 66 14.30 18.24 4.89
CA PRO A 66 13.94 17.58 6.13
C PRO A 66 12.58 16.88 6.03
N VAL A 67 12.58 15.55 6.09
CA VAL A 67 11.39 14.71 5.90
C VAL A 67 11.29 13.65 6.99
N LYS A 68 10.08 13.44 7.53
CA LYS A 68 9.76 12.40 8.51
C LYS A 68 8.42 11.74 8.18
N GLY A 69 8.30 10.44 8.47
CA GLY A 69 7.09 9.65 8.26
C GLY A 69 6.53 9.06 9.56
N ILE A 70 5.20 9.05 9.71
CA ILE A 70 4.49 8.32 10.77
C ILE A 70 3.34 7.52 10.14
N VAL A 71 3.31 6.20 10.34
CA VAL A 71 2.22 5.35 9.88
C VAL A 71 1.68 4.49 11.01
N GLY A 72 0.38 4.63 11.29
CA GLY A 72 -0.33 3.84 12.30
C GLY A 72 -1.37 2.88 11.69
N PRO A 73 -2.14 2.16 12.51
CA PRO A 73 -3.14 1.19 12.02
C PRO A 73 -4.44 1.87 11.57
N TRP A 74 -4.38 3.09 11.04
CA TRP A 74 -5.56 3.96 10.91
C TRP A 74 -6.23 3.87 9.54
N ILE A 75 -7.55 4.05 9.55
CA ILE A 75 -8.37 4.39 8.38
C ILE A 75 -8.18 5.86 7.96
N HIS A 76 -8.86 6.30 6.90
CA HIS A 76 -8.71 7.61 6.26
C HIS A 76 -9.26 8.80 7.10
N LYS A 77 -8.62 9.07 8.26
CA LYS A 77 -8.93 10.11 9.24
C LYS A 77 -7.66 10.59 9.94
N TYR A 78 -7.74 11.72 10.65
CA TYR A 78 -6.58 12.18 11.43
C TYR A 78 -6.26 11.26 12.61
N PRO A 79 -4.97 10.95 12.86
CA PRO A 79 -4.55 9.92 13.82
C PRO A 79 -4.96 10.08 15.28
N HIS A 80 -5.42 11.28 15.69
CA HIS A 80 -5.87 11.52 17.06
C HIS A 80 -7.30 11.02 17.33
N TYR A 81 -8.10 10.85 16.28
CA TYR A 81 -9.45 10.25 16.38
C TYR A 81 -9.69 9.12 15.37
N ALA A 82 -8.76 8.88 14.44
CA ALA A 82 -8.84 7.71 13.57
C ALA A 82 -8.79 6.42 14.39
N GLY A 83 -9.39 5.38 13.83
CA GLY A 83 -9.31 4.02 14.34
C GLY A 83 -8.78 3.08 13.25
N PRO A 84 -8.52 1.81 13.58
CA PRO A 84 -8.37 1.25 14.92
C PRO A 84 -7.38 1.99 15.83
N ARG A 85 -7.51 1.79 17.15
CA ARG A 85 -6.49 2.20 18.13
C ARG A 85 -5.22 1.35 17.93
N PRO A 86 -4.03 1.80 18.40
CA PRO A 86 -3.78 3.03 19.16
C PRO A 86 -3.83 4.31 18.31
N ALA A 87 -4.36 5.38 18.89
CA ALA A 87 -4.22 6.74 18.36
C ALA A 87 -2.91 7.38 18.83
N ILE A 88 -2.51 8.47 18.18
CA ILE A 88 -1.38 9.30 18.64
C ILE A 88 -1.84 10.74 18.90
N GLY A 89 -0.99 11.50 19.60
CA GLY A 89 -1.12 12.95 19.72
C GLY A 89 -0.77 13.67 18.42
N PHE A 90 -1.60 13.53 17.38
CA PHE A 90 -1.34 14.13 16.05
C PHE A 90 -1.09 15.64 16.13
N LEU A 91 -1.88 16.36 16.91
CA LEU A 91 -1.73 17.80 17.06
C LEU A 91 -0.43 18.18 17.77
N GLN A 92 0.04 17.35 18.72
CA GLN A 92 1.32 17.54 19.39
C GLN A 92 2.49 17.34 18.40
N GLU A 93 2.44 16.30 17.57
CA GLU A 93 3.45 16.05 16.53
C GLU A 93 3.48 17.21 15.52
N ALA A 94 2.30 17.65 15.04
CA ALA A 94 2.21 18.74 14.08
C ALA A 94 2.70 20.08 14.66
N LEU A 95 2.32 20.41 15.91
CA LEU A 95 2.81 21.63 16.58
C LEU A 95 4.32 21.60 16.78
N ARG A 96 4.92 20.49 17.23
CA ARG A 96 6.38 20.35 17.36
C ARG A 96 7.09 20.59 16.02
N TRP A 97 6.54 20.05 14.93
CA TRP A 97 7.07 20.22 13.59
C TRP A 97 6.99 21.68 13.11
N TRP A 98 5.80 22.28 13.20
CA TRP A 98 5.61 23.66 12.77
C TRP A 98 6.38 24.66 13.63
N ASP A 99 6.44 24.48 14.95
CA ASP A 99 7.22 25.35 15.83
C ASP A 99 8.70 25.31 15.48
N ARG A 100 9.24 24.14 15.10
CA ARG A 100 10.61 24.04 14.59
C ARG A 100 10.80 24.82 13.29
N TRP A 101 10.00 24.53 12.27
CA TRP A 101 10.28 24.98 10.90
C TRP A 101 9.69 26.36 10.55
N LEU A 102 8.69 26.84 11.29
CA LEU A 102 8.07 28.15 11.09
C LEU A 102 8.50 29.19 12.13
N LYS A 103 8.90 28.75 13.34
CA LYS A 103 9.29 29.66 14.44
C LYS A 103 10.75 29.51 14.88
N GLY A 104 11.46 28.49 14.39
CA GLY A 104 12.84 28.21 14.80
C GLY A 104 12.98 27.63 16.22
N ALA A 105 11.88 27.17 16.83
CA ALA A 105 11.90 26.65 18.19
C ALA A 105 12.67 25.32 18.29
N GLU A 106 13.31 25.07 19.43
CA GLU A 106 13.99 23.80 19.71
C GLU A 106 12.99 22.75 20.23
N THR A 107 12.37 22.00 19.31
CA THR A 107 11.33 21.00 19.65
C THR A 107 11.83 19.55 19.61
N GLY A 108 13.10 19.35 19.23
CA GLY A 108 13.76 18.04 19.12
C GLY A 108 13.44 17.24 17.87
N VAL A 109 12.54 17.71 17.00
CA VAL A 109 12.09 16.96 15.79
C VAL A 109 13.22 16.67 14.78
N ASP A 110 14.31 17.44 14.81
CA ASP A 110 15.51 17.18 14.01
C ASP A 110 16.11 15.80 14.32
N THR A 111 15.95 15.32 15.55
CA THR A 111 16.46 14.03 16.06
C THR A 111 15.42 12.92 16.09
N ASP A 112 14.17 13.21 15.72
CA ASP A 112 13.14 12.18 15.64
C ASP A 112 13.51 11.15 14.54
N PRO A 113 13.13 9.86 14.67
CA PRO A 113 13.37 8.85 13.65
C PRO A 113 12.79 9.24 12.29
N ALA A 114 13.50 8.91 11.19
CA ALA A 114 13.05 9.19 9.82
C ALA A 114 11.68 8.56 9.53
N TYR A 115 11.46 7.34 10.01
CA TYR A 115 10.21 6.60 9.77
C TYR A 115 9.76 5.89 11.05
N ARG A 116 8.54 6.20 11.49
CA ARG A 116 7.87 5.54 12.62
C ARG A 116 6.66 4.78 12.11
N ALA A 117 6.62 3.48 12.34
CA ALA A 117 5.61 2.59 11.80
C ALA A 117 4.99 1.76 12.92
N TYR A 118 3.69 1.46 12.81
CA TYR A 118 3.02 0.54 13.73
C TYR A 118 2.94 -0.84 13.11
N VAL A 119 3.77 -1.78 13.55
CA VAL A 119 3.67 -3.17 13.09
C VAL A 119 2.50 -3.81 13.83
N MET A 120 1.52 -4.29 13.06
CA MET A 120 0.31 -4.92 13.59
C MET A 120 0.57 -6.39 13.87
N ASP A 121 0.10 -6.87 15.01
CA ASP A 121 0.14 -8.30 15.33
C ASP A 121 -0.90 -9.07 14.50
N SER A 122 -0.62 -10.35 14.28
CA SER A 122 -1.56 -11.33 13.71
C SER A 122 -2.80 -11.45 14.57
N VAL A 123 -3.98 -11.24 13.99
CA VAL A 123 -5.27 -11.48 14.66
C VAL A 123 -6.26 -12.06 13.68
N ARG A 124 -7.24 -12.81 14.19
CA ARG A 124 -8.29 -13.35 13.32
C ARG A 124 -8.96 -12.23 12.51
N PRO A 125 -9.25 -12.47 11.22
CA PRO A 125 -9.83 -11.47 10.35
C PRO A 125 -11.20 -11.02 10.86
N ALA A 126 -11.38 -9.71 10.96
CA ALA A 126 -12.68 -9.09 11.15
C ALA A 126 -12.75 -7.79 10.35
N ARG A 127 -13.95 -7.49 9.82
CA ARG A 127 -14.19 -6.26 9.07
C ARG A 127 -14.05 -4.98 9.90
N TRP A 128 -13.90 -5.11 11.22
CA TRP A 128 -13.57 -4.01 12.11
C TRP A 128 -12.91 -4.53 13.39
N HIS A 129 -11.85 -3.87 13.82
CA HIS A 129 -11.27 -4.00 15.16
C HIS A 129 -11.29 -2.62 15.83
N PRO A 130 -11.81 -2.49 17.06
CA PRO A 130 -11.69 -1.22 17.81
C PRO A 130 -10.23 -0.84 18.09
N GLU A 131 -9.38 -1.85 18.27
CA GLU A 131 -7.95 -1.74 18.53
C GLU A 131 -7.21 -2.82 17.73
N ARG A 132 -6.13 -2.42 17.06
CA ARG A 132 -5.17 -3.35 16.46
C ARG A 132 -4.01 -3.52 17.43
N PRO A 133 -3.81 -4.73 17.99
CA PRO A 133 -2.60 -5.01 18.75
C PRO A 133 -1.38 -4.93 17.82
N GLY A 134 -0.23 -4.69 18.42
CA GLY A 134 1.00 -4.40 17.70
C GLY A 134 1.90 -3.48 18.49
N ARG A 135 2.92 -2.95 17.81
CA ARG A 135 3.92 -2.09 18.42
C ARG A 135 4.48 -1.06 17.45
N TRP A 136 4.93 0.06 18.02
CA TRP A 136 5.69 1.04 17.26
C TRP A 136 7.12 0.55 17.03
N VAL A 137 7.57 0.66 15.79
CA VAL A 137 8.97 0.55 15.38
C VAL A 137 9.43 1.89 14.82
N ALA A 138 10.73 2.14 14.88
CA ALA A 138 11.31 3.44 14.57
C ALA A 138 12.68 3.27 13.91
N GLU A 139 12.79 3.73 12.67
CA GLU A 139 14.02 3.68 11.90
C GLU A 139 14.62 5.09 11.80
N GLN A 140 15.90 5.21 12.18
CA GLN A 140 16.60 6.49 12.16
C GLN A 140 16.87 6.99 10.74
N GLU A 141 17.06 6.05 9.82
CA GLU A 141 17.20 6.26 8.39
C GLU A 141 16.13 5.45 7.66
N TRP A 142 15.70 5.94 6.51
CA TRP A 142 14.74 5.23 5.66
C TRP A 142 15.11 5.44 4.19
N PRO A 143 15.23 4.37 3.37
CA PRO A 143 15.09 2.96 3.73
C PRO A 143 16.10 2.49 4.78
N SER A 144 15.66 1.65 5.71
CA SER A 144 16.52 1.21 6.81
C SER A 144 17.47 0.10 6.39
N SER A 145 18.74 0.20 6.79
CA SER A 145 19.73 -0.88 6.61
C SER A 145 19.47 -2.09 7.52
N SER A 146 18.62 -1.95 8.55
CA SER A 146 18.25 -3.04 9.46
C SER A 146 17.20 -3.98 8.86
N ILE A 147 16.38 -3.47 7.93
CA ILE A 147 15.30 -4.21 7.26
C ILE A 147 15.87 -4.88 6.01
N ARG A 148 15.68 -6.19 5.90
CA ARG A 148 16.22 -6.99 4.79
C ARG A 148 15.10 -7.53 3.93
N ALA A 149 15.29 -7.49 2.61
CA ALA A 149 14.45 -8.22 1.69
C ALA A 149 14.81 -9.71 1.75
N GLU A 150 13.81 -10.55 2.02
CA GLU A 150 13.93 -12.01 1.98
C GLU A 150 13.15 -12.54 0.77
N ALA A 151 13.84 -13.28 -0.10
CA ALA A 151 13.23 -13.88 -1.27
C ALA A 151 12.76 -15.30 -0.94
N ILE A 152 11.48 -15.57 -1.21
CA ILE A 152 10.85 -16.86 -0.94
C ILE A 152 10.34 -17.44 -2.26
N GLU A 153 10.82 -18.63 -2.59
CA GLU A 153 10.39 -19.36 -3.78
C GLU A 153 9.10 -20.13 -3.47
N LEU A 154 7.99 -19.68 -4.04
CA LEU A 154 6.66 -20.30 -3.84
C LEU A 154 6.37 -21.43 -4.84
N ILE A 155 7.09 -21.45 -5.97
CA ILE A 155 6.96 -22.47 -7.02
C ILE A 155 8.38 -22.90 -7.39
N PRO A 156 8.75 -24.18 -7.15
CA PRO A 156 10.07 -24.67 -7.51
C PRO A 156 10.37 -24.53 -9.01
N GLU A 157 11.61 -24.25 -9.35
CA GLU A 157 12.07 -24.27 -10.74
C GLU A 157 11.71 -25.60 -11.44
N GLY A 158 11.10 -25.51 -12.62
CA GLY A 158 10.67 -26.68 -13.41
C GLY A 158 9.34 -27.31 -12.96
N ALA A 159 8.69 -26.79 -11.92
CA ALA A 159 7.33 -27.18 -11.58
C ALA A 159 6.34 -26.86 -12.72
N LYS A 160 5.22 -27.60 -12.77
CA LYS A 160 4.17 -27.32 -13.74
C LYS A 160 3.56 -25.94 -13.46
N PRO A 161 3.29 -25.12 -14.50
CA PRO A 161 2.61 -23.84 -14.31
C PRO A 161 1.26 -24.03 -13.64
N ALA A 162 0.94 -23.16 -12.67
CA ALA A 162 -0.40 -23.07 -12.14
C ALA A 162 -1.30 -22.30 -13.14
N ILE A 163 -2.54 -22.77 -13.30
CA ILE A 163 -3.52 -22.11 -14.18
C ILE A 163 -4.35 -21.16 -13.34
N VAL A 164 -4.26 -19.86 -13.64
CA VAL A 164 -5.09 -18.83 -13.02
C VAL A 164 -6.28 -18.55 -13.93
N ALA A 165 -7.48 -18.91 -13.47
CA ALA A 165 -8.74 -18.71 -14.18
C ALA A 165 -9.83 -18.22 -13.20
N THR A 166 -9.56 -17.07 -12.58
CA THR A 166 -10.35 -16.52 -11.48
C THR A 166 -11.57 -15.75 -12.00
N PRO A 167 -12.78 -15.95 -11.43
CA PRO A 167 -13.97 -15.19 -11.81
C PRO A 167 -13.88 -13.73 -11.36
N GLN A 168 -14.58 -12.84 -12.06
CA GLN A 168 -14.52 -11.38 -11.83
C GLN A 168 -15.02 -10.92 -10.46
N ASN A 169 -15.71 -11.78 -9.71
CA ASN A 169 -16.19 -11.49 -8.37
C ASN A 169 -15.20 -11.87 -7.26
N CYS A 170 -14.02 -12.41 -7.60
CA CYS A 170 -12.94 -12.59 -6.63
C CYS A 170 -12.41 -11.22 -6.19
N GLY A 171 -12.23 -11.03 -4.89
CA GLY A 171 -11.81 -9.79 -4.25
C GLY A 171 -12.94 -9.09 -3.47
N LEU A 172 -14.16 -9.62 -3.47
CA LEU A 172 -15.29 -9.05 -2.73
C LEU A 172 -15.10 -9.09 -1.21
N ALA A 173 -14.17 -9.90 -0.69
CA ALA A 173 -13.79 -9.89 0.72
C ALA A 173 -12.71 -8.85 1.06
N GLY A 174 -12.17 -8.13 0.08
CA GLY A 174 -11.05 -7.18 0.23
C GLY A 174 -11.36 -5.87 0.95
N GLY A 175 -12.63 -5.61 1.31
CA GLY A 175 -13.03 -4.39 1.98
C GLY A 175 -13.07 -3.15 1.08
N GLU A 176 -13.28 -1.99 1.67
CA GLU A 176 -13.27 -0.71 0.97
C GLU A 176 -11.84 -0.22 0.73
N TYR A 177 -11.57 0.37 -0.44
CA TYR A 177 -10.27 0.97 -0.73
C TYR A 177 -9.97 2.20 0.16
N PHE A 178 -11.02 2.95 0.50
CA PHE A 178 -10.98 4.11 1.39
C PHE A 178 -11.96 3.94 2.55
N PRO A 179 -11.61 3.16 3.58
CA PRO A 179 -12.44 3.06 4.76
C PRO A 179 -12.48 4.42 5.47
N PHE A 180 -13.69 4.89 5.76
CA PHE A 180 -13.97 6.18 6.37
C PHE A 180 -14.96 6.08 7.53
N THR A 181 -15.73 5.00 7.64
CA THR A 181 -16.63 4.79 8.77
C THR A 181 -15.98 3.92 9.84
N PHE A 182 -16.37 4.13 11.10
CA PHE A 182 -15.97 3.25 12.20
C PHE A 182 -16.87 2.01 12.17
N GLY A 183 -16.66 1.16 11.17
CA GLY A 183 -17.59 0.10 10.79
C GLY A 183 -16.96 -0.97 9.89
N PRO A 184 -17.77 -1.88 9.35
CA PRO A 184 -17.30 -3.10 8.67
C PRO A 184 -16.76 -2.86 7.25
N GLU A 185 -15.87 -1.89 7.09
CA GLU A 185 -15.23 -1.50 5.83
C GLU A 185 -13.83 -2.11 5.64
N LEU A 186 -13.20 -2.64 6.70
CA LEU A 186 -11.91 -3.34 6.56
C LEU A 186 -12.11 -4.72 5.90
N PRO A 187 -11.04 -5.32 5.35
CA PRO A 187 -11.09 -6.67 4.79
C PRO A 187 -11.70 -7.68 5.77
N GLY A 188 -12.53 -8.57 5.24
CA GLY A 188 -13.03 -9.72 5.99
C GLY A 188 -12.09 -10.91 5.89
N ASP A 189 -12.56 -12.06 6.37
CA ASP A 189 -11.90 -13.34 6.13
C ASP A 189 -11.78 -13.61 4.62
N GLN A 190 -10.56 -13.92 4.19
CA GLN A 190 -10.19 -14.08 2.79
C GLN A 190 -10.50 -15.46 2.22
N ARG A 191 -10.90 -16.44 3.05
CA ARG A 191 -11.26 -17.80 2.58
C ARG A 191 -12.21 -17.86 1.37
N PRO A 192 -13.25 -17.01 1.24
CA PRO A 192 -14.10 -16.98 0.06
C PRO A 192 -13.35 -16.62 -1.22
N ASP A 193 -12.38 -15.70 -1.15
CA ASP A 193 -11.56 -15.29 -2.28
C ASP A 193 -10.41 -16.29 -2.52
N ASP A 194 -9.90 -16.94 -1.46
CA ASP A 194 -8.91 -18.02 -1.56
C ASP A 194 -9.47 -19.21 -2.34
N ALA A 195 -10.74 -19.58 -2.10
CA ALA A 195 -11.44 -20.62 -2.86
C ALA A 195 -11.59 -20.32 -4.36
N LEU A 196 -11.41 -19.06 -4.78
CA LEU A 196 -11.47 -18.60 -6.17
C LEU A 196 -10.08 -18.29 -6.75
N SER A 197 -9.03 -18.45 -5.93
CA SER A 197 -7.65 -18.10 -6.26
C SER A 197 -6.79 -19.35 -6.42
N VAL A 198 -5.62 -19.16 -7.03
CA VAL A 198 -4.51 -20.10 -6.89
C VAL A 198 -3.70 -19.65 -5.66
N CYS A 199 -3.64 -20.48 -4.64
CA CYS A 199 -2.94 -20.18 -3.39
C CYS A 199 -1.58 -20.88 -3.34
N PHE A 200 -0.57 -20.16 -2.84
CA PHE A 200 0.77 -20.69 -2.59
C PHE A 200 1.14 -20.35 -1.15
N ASP A 201 1.22 -21.39 -0.32
CA ASP A 201 1.49 -21.23 1.10
C ASP A 201 2.94 -21.61 1.40
N GLN A 202 3.54 -20.90 2.35
CA GLN A 202 4.80 -21.30 2.96
C GLN A 202 4.55 -22.42 3.99
N PRO A 203 5.60 -23.15 4.39
CA PRO A 203 5.53 -23.96 5.60
C PRO A 203 5.07 -23.12 6.80
N VAL A 204 4.45 -23.78 7.78
CA VAL A 204 4.08 -23.15 9.06
C VAL A 204 5.31 -22.48 9.66
N LEU A 205 5.16 -21.21 10.05
CA LEU A 205 6.24 -20.44 10.65
C LEU A 205 6.45 -20.88 12.12
N ASP A 206 7.70 -21.17 12.47
CA ASP A 206 8.08 -21.50 13.84
C ASP A 206 8.24 -20.25 14.72
N GLN A 207 8.37 -19.06 14.10
CA GLN A 207 8.55 -17.77 14.75
C GLN A 207 7.79 -16.69 13.99
N ALA A 208 7.35 -15.65 14.71
CA ALA A 208 6.73 -14.49 14.09
C ALA A 208 7.75 -13.75 13.19
N ILE A 209 7.28 -13.29 12.04
CA ILE A 209 8.03 -12.41 11.14
C ILE A 209 7.31 -11.06 11.09
N ASP A 210 8.07 -9.97 11.14
CA ASP A 210 7.54 -8.65 10.89
C ASP A 210 7.75 -8.30 9.42
N ILE A 211 6.72 -7.77 8.78
CA ILE A 211 6.80 -7.24 7.41
C ILE A 211 6.65 -5.73 7.50
N LEU A 212 7.67 -4.99 7.06
CA LEU A 212 7.65 -3.54 6.98
C LEU A 212 8.26 -3.09 5.65
N GLY A 213 7.42 -2.51 4.79
CA GLY A 213 7.77 -2.14 3.41
C GLY A 213 6.84 -2.80 2.41
N ALA A 214 7.14 -2.66 1.12
CA ALA A 214 6.29 -3.19 0.04
C ALA A 214 6.75 -4.60 -0.34
N PRO A 215 5.93 -5.65 -0.12
CA PRO A 215 6.22 -6.97 -0.68
C PRO A 215 6.19 -6.92 -2.21
N GLU A 216 7.00 -7.77 -2.85
CA GLU A 216 7.02 -7.88 -4.31
C GLU A 216 6.82 -9.34 -4.74
N LEU A 217 5.99 -9.55 -5.76
CA LEU A 217 5.92 -10.82 -6.47
C LEU A 217 6.69 -10.70 -7.80
N LEU A 218 7.71 -11.54 -7.96
CA LEU A 218 8.36 -11.78 -9.24
C LEU A 218 7.77 -13.04 -9.87
N VAL A 219 7.22 -12.91 -11.08
CA VAL A 219 6.52 -14.01 -11.74
C VAL A 219 6.91 -14.14 -13.20
N ARG A 220 6.98 -15.40 -13.66
CA ARG A 220 6.97 -15.74 -15.09
C ARG A 220 5.56 -16.20 -15.45
N VAL A 221 4.92 -15.50 -16.37
CA VAL A 221 3.50 -15.70 -16.70
C VAL A 221 3.30 -15.73 -18.21
N ALA A 222 2.35 -16.55 -18.66
CA ALA A 222 1.86 -16.55 -20.03
C ALA A 222 0.34 -16.37 -20.00
N SER A 223 -0.20 -15.72 -21.03
CA SER A 223 -1.63 -15.47 -21.19
C SER A 223 -2.08 -15.99 -22.56
N ASP A 224 -3.28 -16.55 -22.66
CA ASP A 224 -3.92 -16.88 -23.94
C ASP A 224 -4.54 -15.64 -24.62
N ARG A 225 -4.54 -14.49 -23.92
CA ARG A 225 -5.05 -13.19 -24.40
C ARG A 225 -3.94 -12.13 -24.49
N PRO A 226 -4.08 -11.15 -25.40
CA PRO A 226 -3.13 -10.04 -25.51
C PRO A 226 -3.21 -9.02 -24.35
N GLN A 227 -4.25 -9.08 -23.53
CA GLN A 227 -4.40 -8.28 -22.32
C GLN A 227 -4.82 -9.20 -21.17
N ALA A 228 -4.18 -9.04 -20.02
CA ALA A 228 -4.46 -9.81 -18.82
C ALA A 228 -4.08 -9.00 -17.58
N ASN A 229 -4.78 -9.25 -16.48
CA ASN A 229 -4.47 -8.68 -15.17
C ASN A 229 -4.01 -9.80 -14.25
N ILE A 230 -3.07 -9.49 -13.37
CA ILE A 230 -2.73 -10.32 -12.21
C ILE A 230 -3.07 -9.53 -10.95
N ALA A 231 -3.79 -10.16 -10.03
CA ALA A 231 -4.03 -9.66 -8.69
C ALA A 231 -3.35 -10.61 -7.70
N VAL A 232 -2.59 -10.05 -6.77
CA VAL A 232 -1.81 -10.78 -5.78
C VAL A 232 -2.30 -10.35 -4.40
N ARG A 233 -2.56 -11.31 -3.53
CA ARG A 233 -2.90 -11.09 -2.13
C ARG A 233 -1.84 -11.77 -1.27
N LEU A 234 -1.32 -11.04 -0.30
CA LEU A 234 -0.52 -11.59 0.79
C LEU A 234 -1.45 -11.71 2.00
N CYS A 235 -1.63 -12.93 2.48
CA CYS A 235 -2.52 -13.23 3.58
C CYS A 235 -1.77 -13.89 4.75
N ASP A 236 -2.20 -13.59 5.97
CA ASP A 236 -1.85 -14.33 7.18
C ASP A 236 -2.86 -15.47 7.37
N VAL A 237 -2.40 -16.72 7.26
CA VAL A 237 -3.23 -17.91 7.42
C VAL A 237 -3.07 -18.45 8.84
N HIS A 238 -4.13 -18.32 9.63
CA HIS A 238 -4.16 -18.78 11.01
C HIS A 238 -4.16 -20.31 11.11
N PRO A 239 -3.78 -20.88 12.28
CA PRO A 239 -3.79 -22.34 12.50
C PRO A 239 -5.14 -23.05 12.28
N ASP A 240 -6.25 -22.31 12.38
CA ASP A 240 -7.60 -22.82 12.10
C ASP A 240 -8.09 -22.58 10.65
N GLY A 241 -7.22 -22.03 9.80
CA GLY A 241 -7.47 -21.75 8.40
C GLY A 241 -8.13 -20.41 8.09
N ALA A 242 -8.47 -19.58 9.09
CA ALA A 242 -8.88 -18.20 8.81
C ALA A 242 -7.76 -17.43 8.11
N SER A 243 -8.12 -16.58 7.14
CA SER A 243 -7.17 -15.91 6.27
C SER A 243 -7.36 -14.39 6.38
N GLU A 244 -6.39 -13.68 6.93
CA GLU A 244 -6.38 -12.22 7.10
C GLU A 244 -5.60 -11.56 5.96
N LEU A 245 -6.17 -10.56 5.29
CA LEU A 245 -5.47 -9.82 4.25
C LEU A 245 -4.42 -8.88 4.87
N ILE A 246 -3.15 -9.10 4.57
CA ILE A 246 -2.05 -8.19 4.95
C ILE A 246 -1.93 -7.08 3.92
N SER A 247 -1.75 -7.46 2.65
CA SER A 247 -1.55 -6.54 1.54
C SER A 247 -1.99 -7.16 0.21
N TYR A 248 -2.22 -6.33 -0.80
CA TYR A 248 -2.48 -6.78 -2.15
C TYR A 248 -1.83 -5.86 -3.19
N GLY A 249 -1.77 -6.33 -4.42
CA GLY A 249 -1.27 -5.59 -5.57
C GLY A 249 -1.96 -6.06 -6.83
N VAL A 250 -2.19 -5.15 -7.77
CA VAL A 250 -2.83 -5.46 -9.05
C VAL A 250 -1.98 -4.88 -10.17
N LEU A 251 -1.73 -5.70 -11.20
CA LEU A 251 -0.99 -5.29 -12.38
C LEU A 251 -1.74 -5.69 -13.64
N ASN A 252 -2.02 -4.72 -14.50
CA ASN A 252 -2.28 -4.99 -15.90
C ASN A 252 -0.96 -5.36 -16.58
N LEU A 253 -0.86 -6.60 -17.07
CA LEU A 253 0.38 -7.16 -17.62
C LEU A 253 0.83 -6.45 -18.91
N THR A 254 -0.02 -5.66 -19.56
CA THR A 254 0.44 -4.79 -20.65
C THR A 254 1.34 -3.66 -20.14
N HIS A 255 1.21 -3.27 -18.87
CA HIS A 255 2.01 -2.23 -18.24
C HIS A 255 3.26 -2.77 -17.52
N ARG A 256 3.58 -4.07 -17.65
CA ARG A 256 4.70 -4.74 -16.96
C ARG A 256 6.07 -4.05 -17.15
N GLY A 257 6.27 -3.35 -18.28
CA GLY A 257 7.48 -2.59 -18.58
C GLY A 257 7.31 -1.07 -18.49
N SER A 258 6.08 -0.55 -18.64
CA SER A 258 5.81 0.88 -18.58
C SER A 258 4.32 1.17 -18.39
N HIS A 259 4.00 2.08 -17.48
CA HIS A 259 2.64 2.62 -17.37
C HIS A 259 2.32 3.67 -18.44
N GLU A 260 3.32 4.24 -19.09
CA GLU A 260 3.18 5.26 -20.13
C GLU A 260 3.03 4.64 -21.53
N PHE A 261 3.82 3.60 -21.81
CA PHE A 261 3.87 2.90 -23.09
C PHE A 261 3.55 1.41 -22.88
N PRO A 262 2.28 1.05 -22.61
CA PRO A 262 1.93 -0.36 -22.42
C PRO A 262 2.06 -1.14 -23.73
N GLU A 263 2.48 -2.40 -23.60
CA GLU A 263 2.69 -3.32 -24.70
C GLU A 263 1.80 -4.55 -24.54
N ALA A 264 1.04 -4.89 -25.58
CA ALA A 264 0.23 -6.09 -25.60
C ALA A 264 1.08 -7.36 -25.38
N LEU A 265 0.49 -8.37 -24.74
CA LEU A 265 1.08 -9.70 -24.65
C LEU A 265 0.96 -10.42 -26.00
N VAL A 266 1.95 -11.24 -26.32
CA VAL A 266 1.82 -12.24 -27.39
C VAL A 266 1.18 -13.49 -26.78
N PRO A 267 0.00 -13.93 -27.24
CA PRO A 267 -0.66 -15.10 -26.67
C PRO A 267 0.25 -16.34 -26.65
N GLY A 268 0.34 -16.98 -25.48
CA GLY A 268 1.19 -18.16 -25.23
C GLY A 268 2.66 -17.86 -24.95
N GLU A 269 3.14 -16.63 -25.18
CA GLU A 269 4.51 -16.25 -24.84
C GLU A 269 4.65 -16.02 -23.33
N THR A 270 5.73 -16.56 -22.75
CA THR A 270 6.06 -16.35 -21.34
C THR A 270 6.83 -15.05 -21.17
N VAL A 271 6.32 -14.16 -20.33
CA VAL A 271 6.98 -12.90 -19.94
C VAL A 271 7.29 -12.90 -18.45
N SER A 272 8.28 -12.10 -18.05
CA SER A 272 8.52 -11.77 -16.65
C SER A 272 7.73 -10.52 -16.27
N ALA A 273 7.17 -10.50 -15.06
CA ALA A 273 6.51 -9.35 -14.47
C ALA A 273 6.87 -9.23 -12.99
N ARG A 274 6.89 -7.99 -12.50
CA ARG A 274 7.00 -7.65 -11.08
C ARG A 274 5.72 -6.96 -10.64
N VAL A 275 5.06 -7.53 -9.64
CA VAL A 275 3.90 -6.92 -8.98
C VAL A 275 4.38 -6.40 -7.62
N VAL A 276 4.37 -5.08 -7.45
CA VAL A 276 4.61 -4.45 -6.15
C VAL A 276 3.27 -4.40 -5.41
N LEU A 277 3.23 -4.93 -4.19
CA LEU A 277 2.06 -4.86 -3.32
C LEU A 277 2.08 -3.53 -2.55
N ASP A 278 0.93 -3.14 -2.03
CA ASP A 278 0.86 -2.03 -1.09
C ASP A 278 1.69 -2.31 0.17
N GLN A 279 2.16 -1.25 0.82
CA GLN A 279 2.91 -1.33 2.08
C GLN A 279 2.02 -1.58 3.28
#